data_AF-A0A0E3UWU1-F1
#
_entry.id   AF-A0A0E3UWU1-F1
#
_cell.length_a   1.000
_cell.length_b   1.000
_cell.length_c   1.000
_cell.angle_alpha   90.00
_cell.angle_beta   90.00
_cell.angle_gamma   90.00
#
_symmetry.space_group_name_H-M   'P 1'
#
loop_
_entity.id
_entity.type
_entity.pdbx_description
1 polymer ?
#
loop_
_entity_poly.entity_id
_entity_poly.type
_entity_poly.pdbx_seq_one_letter_code
_entity_poly.pdbx_strand_id
1 'polypeptide(L)'
;MNSIKLSSYYRLYAFSDYQSMKSALPYMRQVVLAKGLAEVEESEARRYVWRISGKGYKNYLEPYSTQSTKGSGITSLITALQSLYKRNGFSARYIVIERG
;
A
#
# COMPACT_ATOMS: atom_id res chain seq x y z
N MET A 1 2.41 -0.79 14.71
CA MET A 1 2.75 -1.07 13.30
C MET A 1 2.20 0.05 12.43
N ASN A 2 3.05 0.76 11.69
CA ASN A 2 2.56 1.88 10.87
C ASN A 2 1.78 1.34 9.66
N SER A 3 0.78 2.10 9.23
CA SER A 3 0.00 1.80 8.04
C SER A 3 -0.29 3.04 7.22
N ILE A 4 -0.60 2.84 5.95
CA ILE A 4 -1.12 3.88 5.05
C ILE A 4 -2.51 3.47 4.59
N LYS A 5 -3.47 4.40 4.70
CA LYS A 5 -4.78 4.22 4.08
C LYS A 5 -4.63 4.33 2.56
N LEU A 6 -4.82 3.22 1.86
CA LEU A 6 -4.87 3.19 0.39
C LEU A 6 -6.17 3.78 -0.12
N SER A 7 -7.28 3.49 0.55
CA SER A 7 -8.60 4.05 0.27
C SER A 7 -9.38 4.18 1.58
N SER A 8 -10.67 4.50 1.50
CA SER A 8 -11.57 4.45 2.66
C SER A 8 -11.67 3.05 3.28
N TYR A 9 -11.43 1.99 2.49
CA TYR A 9 -11.64 0.60 2.89
C TYR A 9 -10.35 -0.19 3.10
N TYR A 10 -9.21 0.28 2.60
CA TYR A 10 -7.98 -0.51 2.56
C TYR A 10 -6.84 0.17 3.30
N ARG A 11 -6.15 -0.61 4.14
CA ARG A 11 -4.92 -0.21 4.82
C ARG A 11 -3.76 -1.07 4.33
N LEU A 12 -2.65 -0.43 4.00
CA LEU A 12 -1.39 -1.05 3.62
C LEU A 12 -0.44 -1.11 4.80
N TYR A 13 0.15 -2.29 4.99
CA TYR A 13 1.27 -2.56 5.87
C TYR A 13 2.45 -3.08 5.06
N ALA A 14 3.66 -2.81 5.53
CA ALA A 14 4.90 -3.19 4.87
C ALA A 14 5.82 -3.92 5.85
N PHE A 15 6.53 -4.93 5.36
CA PHE A 15 7.43 -5.78 6.15
C PHE A 15 8.77 -5.97 5.44
N SER A 16 9.84 -6.01 6.24
CA SER A 16 11.21 -6.24 5.78
C SER A 16 11.46 -7.68 5.36
N ASP A 17 10.72 -8.64 5.90
CA ASP A 17 10.93 -10.08 5.72
C ASP A 17 9.63 -10.87 5.93
N TYR A 18 9.66 -12.13 5.50
CA TYR A 18 8.51 -13.04 5.53
C TYR A 18 8.07 -13.37 6.96
N GLN A 19 9.01 -13.54 7.89
CA GLN A 19 8.70 -13.92 9.26
C GLN A 19 7.94 -12.80 9.97
N SER A 20 8.43 -11.56 9.84
CA SER A 20 7.76 -10.36 10.33
C SER A 20 6.34 -10.22 9.77
N MET A 21 6.16 -10.48 8.47
CA MET A 21 4.83 -10.50 7.86
C MET A 21 3.93 -11.58 8.48
N LYS A 22 4.42 -12.81 8.56
CA LYS A 22 3.65 -13.97 9.09
C LYS A 22 3.24 -13.78 10.54
N SER A 23 4.14 -13.26 11.38
CA SER A 23 3.85 -12.96 12.79
C SER A 23 2.79 -11.87 12.95
N ALA A 24 2.62 -10.98 11.98
CA ALA A 24 1.62 -9.92 12.04
C ALA A 24 0.21 -10.36 11.62
N LEU A 25 0.08 -11.36 10.72
CA LEU A 25 -1.20 -11.79 10.15
C LEU A 25 -2.28 -12.15 11.21
N PRO A 26 -1.98 -12.88 12.30
CA PRO A 26 -3.00 -13.24 13.30
C PRO A 26 -3.65 -12.04 14.01
N TYR A 27 -2.98 -10.88 13.99
CA TYR A 27 -3.45 -9.66 14.65
C TYR A 27 -4.23 -8.73 13.70
N MET A 28 -4.38 -9.11 12.42
CA MET A 28 -5.11 -8.35 11.41
C MET A 28 -6.51 -8.92 11.22
N ARG A 29 -7.52 -8.05 11.04
CA ARG A 29 -8.93 -8.49 11.05
C ARG A 29 -9.35 -9.14 9.74
N GLN A 30 -9.04 -8.52 8.61
CA GLN A 30 -9.49 -8.97 7.30
C GLN A 30 -8.41 -8.77 6.25
N VAL A 31 -7.44 -9.68 6.23
CA VAL A 31 -6.36 -9.68 5.24
C VAL A 31 -6.94 -10.05 3.87
N VAL A 32 -6.80 -9.16 2.90
CA VAL A 32 -7.25 -9.37 1.51
C VAL A 32 -6.10 -9.62 0.54
N LEU A 33 -4.87 -9.27 0.93
CA LEU A 33 -3.65 -9.55 0.18
C LEU A 33 -2.48 -9.65 1.16
N ALA A 34 -1.66 -10.68 1.04
CA ALA A 34 -0.42 -10.82 1.80
C ALA A 34 0.61 -11.60 0.96
N LYS A 35 1.62 -10.91 0.41
CA LYS A 35 2.62 -11.53 -0.47
C LYS A 35 3.87 -10.65 -0.66
N GLY A 36 4.84 -11.18 -1.39
CA GLY A 36 6.04 -10.44 -1.77
C GLY A 36 5.71 -9.25 -2.64
N LEU A 37 6.38 -8.11 -2.42
CA LEU A 37 6.17 -6.89 -3.20
C LEU A 37 6.44 -7.13 -4.70
N ALA A 38 7.46 -7.94 -5.01
CA ALA A 38 7.82 -8.29 -6.38
C ALA A 38 6.75 -9.13 -7.11
N GLU A 39 5.84 -9.77 -6.36
CA GLU A 39 4.78 -10.61 -6.92
C GLU A 39 3.48 -9.81 -7.13
N VAL A 40 3.42 -8.55 -6.69
CA VAL A 40 2.22 -7.71 -6.80
C VAL A 40 2.08 -7.22 -8.23
N GLU A 41 0.94 -7.54 -8.83
CA GLU A 41 0.62 -7.12 -10.18
C GLU A 41 -0.15 -5.80 -10.19
N GLU A 42 -0.11 -5.12 -11.34
CA GLU A 42 -0.93 -3.92 -11.60
C GLU A 42 -2.42 -4.21 -11.39
N SER A 43 -2.89 -5.39 -11.81
CA SER A 43 -4.29 -5.80 -11.71
C SER A 43 -4.80 -5.83 -10.27
N GLU A 44 -3.95 -6.24 -9.33
CA GLU A 44 -4.24 -6.27 -7.89
C GLU A 44 -4.08 -4.89 -7.27
N ALA A 45 -2.98 -4.19 -7.57
CA ALA A 45 -2.72 -2.86 -7.03
C ALA A 45 -3.90 -1.92 -7.30
N ARG A 46 -4.45 -1.94 -8.52
CA ARG A 46 -5.63 -1.16 -8.92
C ARG A 46 -6.88 -1.40 -8.07
N ARG A 47 -7.04 -2.59 -7.49
CA ARG A 47 -8.22 -2.93 -6.66
C ARG A 47 -8.18 -2.23 -5.31
N TYR A 48 -6.98 -1.89 -4.83
CA TYR A 48 -6.80 -1.41 -3.46
C TYR A 48 -6.46 0.08 -3.38
N VAL A 49 -5.69 0.60 -4.33
CA VAL A 49 -5.32 2.03 -4.32
C VAL A 49 -6.51 2.93 -4.69
N TRP A 50 -6.56 4.13 -4.11
CA TRP A 50 -7.62 5.08 -4.41
C TRP A 50 -7.50 5.62 -5.85
N ARG A 51 -8.52 5.34 -6.66
CA ARG A 51 -8.74 5.96 -7.97
C ARG A 51 -9.54 7.26 -7.86
N ILE A 52 -8.99 8.34 -8.41
CA ILE A 52 -9.64 9.64 -8.56
C ILE A 52 -10.28 9.68 -9.95
N SER A 53 -11.62 9.80 -9.99
CA SER A 53 -12.38 9.81 -11.23
C SER A 53 -11.87 10.89 -12.19
N GLY A 54 -11.68 10.53 -13.45
CA GLY A 54 -11.16 11.43 -14.49
C GLY A 54 -9.69 11.84 -14.37
N LYS A 55 -8.94 11.39 -13.35
CA LYS A 55 -7.55 11.84 -13.12
C LYS A 55 -6.52 10.72 -13.00
N GLY A 56 -6.88 9.55 -12.47
CA GLY A 56 -5.95 8.43 -12.29
C GLY A 56 -5.93 7.93 -10.85
N TYR A 57 -4.77 7.53 -10.34
CA TYR A 57 -4.61 6.99 -8.98
C TYR A 57 -3.96 8.00 -8.04
N LYS A 58 -4.26 7.91 -6.75
CA LYS A 58 -3.72 8.80 -5.72
C LYS A 58 -2.20 8.69 -5.62
N ASN A 59 -1.51 9.81 -5.45
CA ASN A 59 -0.11 9.86 -5.01
C ASN A 59 -0.06 10.08 -3.50
N TYR A 60 0.54 9.15 -2.75
CA TYR A 60 0.55 9.19 -1.28
C TYR A 60 1.75 9.93 -0.70
N LEU A 61 2.65 10.43 -1.54
CA LEU A 61 3.80 11.24 -1.10
C LEU A 61 3.49 12.74 -1.01
N GLU A 62 2.33 13.19 -1.48
CA GLU A 62 2.03 14.61 -1.56
C GLU A 62 1.46 15.16 -0.25
N PRO A 63 2.09 16.22 0.31
CA PRO A 63 1.67 16.77 1.60
C PRO A 63 0.45 17.70 1.46
N TYR A 64 0.29 18.44 0.35
CA TYR A 64 -0.78 19.43 0.20
C TYR A 64 -1.18 19.66 -1.28
N SER A 65 -2.43 19.31 -1.60
CA SER A 65 -3.33 19.93 -2.61
C SER A 65 -3.00 20.00 -4.11
N THR A 66 -1.81 19.69 -4.62
CA THR A 66 -1.62 19.61 -6.09
C THR A 66 -1.94 18.21 -6.61
N GLN A 67 -2.78 18.12 -7.63
CA GLN A 67 -3.40 16.89 -8.13
C GLN A 67 -2.42 16.04 -8.96
N SER A 68 -1.23 15.69 -8.45
CA SER A 68 -0.33 14.77 -9.15
C SER A 68 -0.84 13.35 -8.96
N THR A 69 -1.75 12.92 -9.84
CA THR A 69 -2.16 11.53 -9.90
C THR A 69 -1.08 10.67 -10.55
N LYS A 70 -1.14 9.37 -10.27
CA LYS A 70 -0.34 8.36 -10.95
C LYS A 70 -1.17 7.68 -12.04
N GLY A 71 -0.52 7.35 -13.17
CA GLY A 71 -1.16 6.68 -14.29
C GLY A 71 -1.47 5.20 -14.05
N SER A 72 -0.79 4.55 -13.10
CA SER A 72 -0.96 3.14 -12.78
C SER A 72 -1.20 2.89 -11.29
N GLY A 73 -1.89 1.79 -10.99
CA GLY A 73 -2.17 1.37 -9.62
C GLY A 73 -0.89 0.98 -8.87
N ILE A 74 0.06 0.36 -9.56
CA ILE A 74 1.35 -0.04 -8.98
C ILE A 74 2.23 1.15 -8.66
N THR A 75 2.27 2.18 -9.52
CA THR A 75 3.03 3.40 -9.21
C THR A 75 2.40 4.16 -8.05
N SER A 76 1.06 4.19 -7.97
CA SER A 76 0.34 4.68 -6.80
C SER A 76 0.70 3.90 -5.53
N LEU A 77 0.68 2.56 -5.57
CA LEU A 77 1.08 1.69 -4.46
C LEU A 77 2.53 1.94 -4.03
N ILE A 78 3.45 2.11 -4.98
CA ILE A 78 4.85 2.45 -4.71
C ILE A 78 4.94 3.76 -3.94
N THR A 79 4.16 4.79 -4.29
CA THR A 79 4.16 6.04 -3.49
C THR A 79 3.65 5.85 -2.06
N ALA A 80 2.68 4.93 -1.84
CA ALA A 80 2.26 4.56 -0.49
C ALA A 80 3.39 3.86 0.28
N LEU A 81 4.12 2.96 -0.38
CA LEU A 81 5.25 2.25 0.21
C LEU A 81 6.43 3.19 0.51
N GLN A 82 6.69 4.18 -0.34
CA GLN A 82 7.68 5.23 -0.09
C GLN A 82 7.27 6.08 1.12
N SER A 83 5.98 6.37 1.29
CA SER A 83 5.49 7.04 2.51
C SER A 83 5.64 6.16 3.75
N LEU A 84 5.45 4.83 3.64
CA LEU A 84 5.69 3.90 4.74
C LEU A 84 7.16 3.78 5.07
N TYR A 85 8.04 3.74 4.07
CA TYR A 85 9.50 3.71 4.25
C TYR A 85 9.96 4.86 5.14
N LYS A 86 9.47 6.08 4.87
CA LYS A 86 9.76 7.28 5.70
C LYS A 86 9.33 7.14 7.16
N ARG A 87 8.32 6.31 7.46
CA ARG A 87 7.82 6.08 8.83
C ARG A 87 8.45 4.85 9.51
N ASN A 88 8.78 3.83 8.72
CA ASN A 88 9.25 2.55 9.19
C ASN A 88 10.78 2.45 9.28
N GLY A 89 11.50 3.23 8.47
CA GLY A 89 12.96 3.17 8.37
C GLY A 89 13.50 1.95 7.63
N PHE A 90 12.64 1.14 6.98
CA PHE A 90 13.05 -0.05 6.22
C PHE A 90 12.31 -0.19 4.89
N SER A 91 12.98 -0.81 3.91
CA SER A 91 12.42 -1.12 2.60
C SER A 91 11.46 -2.30 2.67
N ALA A 92 10.31 -2.18 2.02
CA ALA A 92 9.30 -3.24 1.98
C ALA A 92 9.73 -4.38 1.04
N ARG A 93 9.79 -5.61 1.55
CA ARG A 93 9.91 -6.84 0.74
C ARG A 93 8.60 -7.60 0.64
N TYR A 94 7.77 -7.48 1.68
CA TYR A 94 6.43 -8.06 1.75
C TYR A 94 5.42 -6.98 2.10
N ILE A 95 4.21 -7.15 1.59
CA ILE A 95 3.11 -6.24 1.87
C ILE A 95 1.89 -7.02 2.36
N VAL A 96 1.11 -6.37 3.21
CA VAL A 96 -0.21 -6.85 3.60
C VAL A 96 -1.23 -5.74 3.42
N ILE A 97 -2.38 -6.07 2.84
CA ILE A 97 -3.52 -5.19 2.71
C ILE A 97 -4.65 -5.75 3.55
N GLU A 98 -5.15 -4.92 4.45
CA GLU A 98 -6.30 -5.19 5.30
C GLU A 98 -7.51 -4.41 4.81
N ARG A 99 -8.68 -5.04 4.82
CA ARG A 99 -9.97 -4.36 4.66
C ARG A 99 -10.49 -3.93 6.02
N GLY A 100 -10.87 -2.65 6.14
CA GLY A 100 -11.36 -2.04 7.38
C GLY A 100 -12.67 -1.31 7.20
#